data_AF-G0V5W9-F1
#
_entry.id   AF-G0V5W9-F1
#
_cell.length_a   1.000
_cell.length_b   1.000
_cell.length_c   1.000
_cell.angle_alpha   90.00
_cell.angle_beta   90.00
_cell.angle_gamma   90.00
#
_symmetry.space_group_name_H-M   'P 1'
#
loop_
_entity.id
_entity.type
_entity.pdbx_description
1 polymer ?
#
loop_
_entity_poly.entity_id
_entity_poly.type
_entity_poly.pdbx_seq_one_letter_code
_entity_poly.pdbx_strand_id
1 'polypeptide(L)'
;MIQYDEYCKQLQKCYQELRIYDDPLCQGCNILPDELVIQLRIPKMVESLCDSRSLSNIEVRIKYSQIYQEPILLLRLWEFEYDDENDVQILKQYFPKNIKDFLSLESWVQIELDIFSNDNKFPLRSPVWYYIHPCDTSAIVGDNEEAHNDYLSRWFSVFLLNWLEIVR
;
A
#
# COMPACT_ATOMS: atom_id res chain seq x y z
N MET A 1 4.92 5.65 -18.94
CA MET A 1 5.81 6.11 -17.84
C MET A 1 5.43 7.54 -17.48
N ILE A 2 5.39 7.87 -16.19
CA ILE A 2 5.01 9.21 -15.69
C ILE A 2 6.26 9.92 -15.18
N GLN A 3 6.42 11.20 -15.50
CA GLN A 3 7.56 11.98 -14.98
C GLN A 3 7.38 12.28 -13.49
N TYR A 4 8.48 12.36 -12.74
CA TYR A 4 8.45 12.57 -11.29
C TYR A 4 7.63 13.80 -10.85
N ASP A 5 7.85 14.95 -11.49
CA ASP A 5 7.11 16.18 -11.16
C ASP A 5 5.62 16.04 -11.42
N GLU A 6 5.25 15.29 -12.46
CA GLU A 6 3.86 15.03 -12.79
C GLU A 6 3.22 14.04 -11.82
N TYR A 7 3.96 12.99 -11.45
CA TYR A 7 3.57 12.07 -10.39
C TYR A 7 3.28 12.82 -9.07
N CYS A 8 4.17 13.71 -8.63
CA CYS A 8 3.98 14.47 -7.40
C CYS A 8 2.70 15.33 -7.45
N LYS A 9 2.43 16.00 -8.58
CA LYS A 9 1.20 16.79 -8.77
C LYS A 9 -0.05 15.91 -8.74
N GLN A 10 -0.04 14.81 -9.49
CA GLN A 10 -1.18 13.90 -9.55
C GLN A 10 -1.40 13.19 -8.21
N LEU A 11 -0.36 12.92 -7.42
CA LEU A 11 -0.48 12.30 -6.10
C LEU A 11 -1.24 13.21 -5.13
N GLN A 12 -0.90 14.50 -5.13
CA GLN A 12 -1.60 15.52 -4.33
C GLN A 12 -3.06 15.64 -4.77
N LYS A 13 -3.32 15.67 -6.09
CA LYS A 13 -4.67 15.69 -6.66
C LYS A 13 -5.48 14.46 -6.22
N CYS A 14 -4.93 13.26 -6.40
CA CYS A 14 -5.59 12.00 -6.02
C CYS A 14 -5.90 11.95 -4.52
N TYR A 15 -4.97 12.38 -3.66
CA TYR A 15 -5.22 12.43 -2.22
C TYR A 15 -6.40 13.33 -1.84
N GLN A 16 -6.52 14.48 -2.50
CA GLN A 16 -7.64 15.41 -2.28
C GLN A 16 -8.97 14.86 -2.82
N GLU A 17 -8.95 14.27 -4.01
CA GLU A 17 -10.15 13.82 -4.72
C GLU A 17 -10.69 12.48 -4.21
N LEU A 18 -9.82 11.52 -3.89
CA LEU A 18 -10.24 10.19 -3.44
C LEU A 18 -10.81 10.20 -2.02
N ARG A 19 -10.56 11.26 -1.24
CA ARG A 19 -11.07 11.42 0.12
C ARG A 19 -10.86 10.18 1.00
N ILE A 20 -9.71 9.51 0.85
CA ILE A 20 -9.36 8.28 1.56
C ILE A 20 -9.49 8.46 3.09
N TYR A 21 -9.21 9.67 3.59
CA TYR A 21 -9.33 10.02 5.01
C TYR A 21 -10.77 9.97 5.56
N ASP A 22 -11.79 10.05 4.70
CA ASP A 22 -13.20 9.95 5.11
C ASP A 22 -13.68 8.49 5.17
N ASP A 23 -12.88 7.55 4.69
CA ASP A 23 -13.27 6.14 4.68
C ASP A 23 -13.22 5.55 6.11
N PRO A 24 -14.26 4.77 6.53
CA PRO A 24 -14.29 4.14 7.85
C PRO A 24 -13.14 3.17 8.15
N LEU A 25 -12.50 2.62 7.11
CA LEU A 25 -11.33 1.77 7.23
C LEU A 25 -10.05 2.59 7.39
N CYS A 26 -10.03 3.86 7.00
CA CYS A 26 -8.84 4.70 7.16
C CYS A 26 -8.65 5.13 8.63
N GLN A 27 -7.57 4.67 9.25
CA GLN A 27 -7.17 5.04 10.61
C GLN A 27 -6.23 6.24 10.62
N GLY A 28 -5.51 6.46 9.53
CA GLY A 28 -4.59 7.57 9.38
C GLY A 28 -4.08 7.68 7.95
N CYS A 29 -3.85 8.89 7.49
CA CYS A 29 -3.31 9.14 6.17
C CYS A 29 -2.33 10.31 6.23
N ASN A 30 -1.13 10.12 5.70
CA ASN A 30 -0.09 11.13 5.66
C ASN A 30 0.39 11.30 4.23
N ILE A 31 0.37 12.53 3.73
CA ILE A 31 0.89 12.86 2.40
C ILE A 31 2.17 13.69 2.51
N LEU A 32 3.17 13.27 1.75
CA LEU A 32 4.41 13.99 1.45
C LEU A 32 4.41 14.37 -0.04
N PRO A 33 5.37 15.17 -0.52
CA PRO A 33 5.39 15.59 -1.93
C PRO A 33 5.39 14.42 -2.93
N ASP A 34 6.08 13.32 -2.62
CA ASP A 34 6.31 12.16 -3.49
C ASP A 34 5.85 10.83 -2.87
N GLU A 35 5.24 10.87 -1.70
CA GLU A 35 4.87 9.68 -0.94
C GLU A 35 3.51 9.85 -0.28
N LEU A 36 2.69 8.80 -0.34
CA LEU A 36 1.43 8.71 0.38
C LEU A 36 1.47 7.48 1.27
N VAL A 37 1.25 7.67 2.57
CA VAL A 37 1.18 6.59 3.56
C VAL A 37 -0.23 6.53 4.14
N ILE A 38 -0.84 5.36 4.06
CA ILE A 38 -2.22 5.10 4.49
C ILE A 38 -2.19 3.97 5.51
N GLN A 39 -2.80 4.18 6.66
CA GLN A 39 -3.01 3.17 7.68
C GLN A 39 -4.48 2.79 7.68
N LEU A 40 -4.74 1.51 7.45
CA LEU A 40 -6.08 0.97 7.24
C LEU A 40 -6.38 -0.09 8.29
N ARG A 41 -7.58 -0.06 8.84
CA ARG A 41 -8.11 -1.16 9.63
C ARG A 41 -8.25 -2.38 8.73
N ILE A 42 -8.01 -3.56 9.30
CA ILE A 42 -8.24 -4.83 8.61
C ILE A 42 -9.74 -4.96 8.27
N PRO A 43 -10.09 -5.20 6.99
CA PRO A 43 -11.48 -5.47 6.63
C PRO A 43 -11.98 -6.73 7.34
N LYS A 44 -13.23 -6.72 7.82
CA LYS A 44 -13.84 -7.85 8.56
C LYS A 44 -13.82 -9.17 7.79
N MET A 45 -13.84 -9.13 6.46
CA MET A 45 -13.72 -10.32 5.61
C MET A 45 -12.42 -11.08 5.89
N VAL A 46 -11.33 -10.34 6.11
CA VAL A 46 -9.98 -10.88 6.33
C VAL A 46 -9.77 -11.33 7.78
N GLU A 47 -10.48 -10.74 8.75
CA GLU A 47 -10.45 -11.19 10.15
C GLU A 47 -10.80 -12.68 10.29
N SER A 48 -11.72 -13.18 9.45
CA SER A 48 -12.15 -14.59 9.48
C SER A 48 -11.09 -15.58 8.99
N LEU A 49 -10.09 -15.11 8.23
CA LEU A 49 -8.97 -15.90 7.74
C LEU A 49 -7.81 -16.00 8.75
N CYS A 50 -7.93 -15.29 9.87
CA CYS A 50 -6.88 -15.20 10.88
C CYS A 50 -7.15 -16.20 12.00
N ASP A 51 -6.36 -17.28 12.01
CA ASP A 51 -6.42 -18.33 13.03
C ASP A 51 -6.10 -17.77 14.44
N SER A 52 -7.10 -17.20 15.13
CA SER A 52 -7.05 -16.70 16.52
C SER A 52 -6.12 -15.51 16.80
N ARG A 53 -5.56 -14.86 15.77
CA ARG A 53 -4.64 -13.73 15.93
C ARG A 53 -5.36 -12.38 15.85
N SER A 54 -4.93 -11.45 16.69
CA SER A 54 -5.44 -10.08 16.72
C SER A 54 -4.67 -9.23 15.72
N LEU A 55 -5.14 -9.17 14.47
CA LEU A 55 -4.57 -8.24 13.50
C LEU A 55 -4.88 -6.80 13.89
N SER A 56 -3.89 -5.93 13.69
CA SER A 56 -4.00 -4.50 14.01
C SER A 56 -4.47 -3.71 12.80
N ASN A 57 -3.62 -3.64 11.76
CA ASN A 57 -3.81 -2.75 10.63
C ASN A 57 -2.98 -3.17 9.42
N ILE A 58 -3.39 -2.68 8.25
CA ILE A 58 -2.61 -2.66 7.02
C ILE A 58 -1.95 -1.29 6.93
N GLU A 59 -0.69 -1.25 6.56
CA GLU A 59 -0.02 -0.02 6.17
C GLU A 59 0.29 -0.09 4.68
N VAL A 60 -0.19 0.90 3.95
CA VAL A 60 0.02 1.05 2.52
C VAL A 60 0.88 2.27 2.28
N ARG A 61 1.85 2.14 1.39
CA ARG A 61 2.75 3.22 1.02
C ARG A 61 2.90 3.28 -0.49
N ILE A 62 2.61 4.43 -1.06
CA ILE A 62 2.73 4.72 -2.49
C ILE A 62 3.88 5.68 -2.65
N LYS A 63 4.85 5.33 -3.50
CA LYS A 63 6.02 6.16 -3.80
C LYS A 63 6.39 6.06 -5.27
N TYR A 64 7.26 6.95 -5.72
CA TYR A 64 7.79 6.89 -7.09
C TYR A 64 9.06 6.05 -7.17
N SER A 65 9.11 5.12 -8.13
CA SER A 65 10.36 4.46 -8.52
C SER A 65 11.08 5.29 -9.58
N GLN A 66 12.23 5.86 -9.23
CA GLN A 66 13.11 6.56 -10.19
C GLN A 66 13.67 5.61 -11.25
N ILE A 67 13.82 4.32 -10.93
CA ILE A 67 14.38 3.30 -11.83
C ILE A 67 13.34 2.95 -12.91
N TYR A 68 12.09 2.74 -12.51
CA TYR A 68 11.01 2.32 -13.41
C TYR A 68 10.19 3.49 -13.98
N GLN A 69 10.35 4.69 -13.44
CA GLN A 69 9.54 5.88 -13.77
C GLN A 69 8.04 5.64 -13.61
N GLU A 70 7.69 4.95 -12.53
CA GLU A 70 6.35 4.47 -12.24
C GLU A 70 6.05 4.54 -10.74
N PRO A 71 4.78 4.75 -10.36
CA PRO A 71 4.33 4.57 -8.99
C PRO A 71 4.50 3.12 -8.56
N ILE A 72 4.89 2.94 -7.31
CA ILE A 72 5.02 1.63 -6.69
C ILE A 72 4.22 1.58 -5.40
N LEU A 73 3.66 0.41 -5.14
CA LEU A 73 2.79 0.14 -4.01
C LEU A 73 3.48 -0.82 -3.05
N LEU A 74 3.65 -0.37 -1.82
CA LEU A 74 4.24 -1.13 -0.73
C LEU A 74 3.19 -1.41 0.34
N LEU A 75 3.24 -2.59 0.91
CA LEU A 75 2.29 -3.03 1.93
C LEU A 75 2.98 -3.71 3.12
N ARG A 76 2.47 -3.43 4.32
CA ARG A 76 2.77 -4.17 5.55
C ARG A 76 1.49 -4.54 6.26
N LEU A 77 1.52 -5.70 6.91
CA LEU A 77 0.47 -6.15 7.81
C LEU A 77 1.02 -6.14 9.22
N TRP A 78 0.21 -5.72 10.17
CA TRP A 78 0.58 -5.64 11.58
C TRP A 78 -0.35 -6.52 12.41
N GLU A 79 0.20 -7.25 13.36
CA GLU A 79 -0.53 -8.02 14.36
C GLU A 79 -0.08 -7.62 15.77
N PHE A 80 -1.03 -7.71 16.71
CA PHE A 80 -0.71 -7.66 18.12
C PHE A 80 -0.31 -9.05 18.59
N GLU A 81 0.86 -9.14 19.21
CA GLU A 81 1.31 -10.31 19.96
C GLU A 81 1.37 -9.94 21.45
N TYR A 82 1.00 -10.89 22.30
CA TYR A 82 1.22 -10.73 23.73
C TYR A 82 2.59 -11.28 24.10
N ASP A 83 3.41 -10.46 24.73
CA ASP A 83 4.68 -10.87 25.30
C ASP A 83 4.45 -11.28 26.76
N ASP A 84 4.37 -12.59 26.98
CA ASP A 84 4.13 -13.18 28.30
C ASP A 84 5.25 -12.85 29.32
N GLU A 85 6.48 -12.62 28.86
CA GLU A 85 7.62 -12.36 29.76
C GLU A 85 7.54 -10.95 30.37
N ASN A 86 7.08 -9.99 29.57
CA ASN A 86 7.02 -8.58 29.95
C ASN A 86 5.60 -8.11 30.31
N ASP A 87 4.59 -8.98 30.19
CA ASP A 87 3.17 -8.69 30.44
C ASP A 87 2.65 -7.48 29.62
N VAL A 88 3.07 -7.42 28.35
CA VAL A 88 2.74 -6.30 27.44
C VAL A 88 2.29 -6.79 26.08
N GLN A 89 1.41 -6.01 25.45
CA GLN A 89 1.06 -6.21 24.05
C GLN A 89 2.06 -5.48 23.16
N ILE A 90 2.66 -6.21 22.23
CA ILE A 90 3.61 -5.68 21.25
C ILE A 90 2.98 -5.70 19.85
N LEU A 91 3.34 -4.72 19.03
CA LEU A 91 2.96 -4.65 17.62
C LEU A 91 4.09 -5.23 16.78
N LYS A 92 3.80 -6.25 15.97
CA LYS A 92 4.79 -6.88 15.10
C LYS A 92 4.27 -7.03 13.67
N GLN A 93 5.20 -7.13 12.74
CA GLN A 93 4.86 -7.35 11.35
C GLN A 93 4.36 -8.79 11.14
N TYR A 94 3.22 -8.90 10.47
CA TYR A 94 2.59 -10.17 10.13
C TYR A 94 2.92 -10.59 8.70
N PHE A 95 3.21 -11.88 8.53
CA PHE A 95 3.50 -12.48 7.23
C PHE A 95 2.54 -13.66 6.97
N PRO A 96 1.42 -13.45 6.26
CA PRO A 96 0.55 -14.56 5.89
C PRO A 96 1.27 -15.53 4.96
N LYS A 97 0.90 -16.82 5.01
CA LYS A 97 1.44 -17.86 4.11
C LYS A 97 1.16 -17.55 2.64
N ASN A 98 0.01 -16.96 2.34
CA ASN A 98 -0.35 -16.48 1.02
C ASN A 98 -0.97 -15.09 1.11
N ILE A 99 -0.19 -14.05 0.80
CA ILE A 99 -0.62 -12.65 0.83
C ILE A 99 -1.70 -12.35 -0.23
N LYS A 100 -1.67 -13.03 -1.38
CA LYS A 100 -2.63 -12.79 -2.46
C LYS A 100 -4.03 -13.22 -2.04
N ASP A 101 -4.15 -14.44 -1.50
CA ASP A 101 -5.42 -14.95 -0.98
C ASP A 101 -5.91 -14.10 0.21
N PHE A 102 -4.98 -13.73 1.10
CA PHE A 102 -5.28 -12.94 2.29
C PHE A 102 -5.89 -11.56 1.95
N LEU A 103 -5.36 -10.89 0.93
CA LEU A 103 -5.88 -9.59 0.47
C LEU A 103 -6.91 -9.71 -0.68
N SER A 104 -7.29 -10.94 -1.06
CA SER A 104 -8.16 -11.20 -2.22
C SER A 104 -7.67 -10.50 -3.50
N LEU A 105 -6.37 -10.53 -3.73
CA LEU A 105 -5.74 -9.88 -4.88
C LEU A 105 -5.95 -10.70 -6.15
N GLU A 106 -6.10 -9.98 -7.26
CA GLU A 106 -6.17 -10.58 -8.58
C GLU A 106 -4.92 -11.39 -8.91
N SER A 107 -5.12 -12.51 -9.64
CA SER A 107 -4.04 -13.46 -9.95
C SER A 107 -2.86 -12.85 -10.71
N TRP A 108 -3.11 -11.80 -11.51
CA TRP A 108 -2.11 -11.11 -12.31
C TRP A 108 -1.20 -10.19 -11.47
N VAL A 109 -1.63 -9.77 -10.27
CA VAL A 109 -0.84 -8.91 -9.37
C VAL A 109 0.37 -9.68 -8.88
N GLN A 110 1.58 -9.21 -9.18
CA GLN A 110 2.82 -9.80 -8.68
C GLN A 110 3.22 -9.15 -7.36
N ILE A 111 3.54 -9.96 -6.35
CA ILE A 111 3.98 -9.49 -5.04
C ILE A 111 5.25 -10.21 -4.65
N GLU A 112 6.24 -9.43 -4.24
CA GLU A 112 7.49 -9.92 -3.69
C GLU A 112 7.71 -9.33 -2.29
N LEU A 113 8.52 -9.98 -1.46
CA LEU A 113 8.99 -9.40 -0.21
C LEU A 113 10.34 -8.74 -0.47
N ASP A 114 10.44 -7.45 -0.19
CA ASP A 114 11.68 -6.69 -0.39
C ASP A 114 11.99 -5.78 0.80
N ILE A 115 13.27 -5.45 0.96
CA ILE A 115 13.80 -4.61 2.03
C ILE A 115 14.05 -3.21 1.46
N PHE A 116 13.20 -2.25 1.82
CA PHE A 116 13.38 -0.87 1.40
C PHE A 116 14.18 -0.09 2.43
N SER A 117 15.49 -0.01 2.21
CA SER A 117 16.44 0.77 3.00
C SER A 117 16.36 2.27 2.67
N ASN A 118 15.20 2.89 2.84
CA ASN A 118 15.05 4.35 2.62
C ASN A 118 15.00 5.16 3.91
N ASP A 119 14.99 4.52 5.08
CA ASP A 119 14.97 5.23 6.35
C ASP A 119 16.41 5.52 6.81
N ASN A 120 17.05 6.51 6.19
CA ASN A 120 18.38 7.01 6.59
C ASN A 120 18.42 7.51 8.05
N LYS A 121 17.26 7.59 8.73
CA LYS A 121 17.16 7.89 10.17
C LYS A 121 17.39 6.67 11.06
N PHE A 122 17.17 5.45 10.58
CA PHE A 122 17.32 4.21 11.36
C PHE A 122 17.92 3.06 10.54
N PRO A 123 19.22 3.13 10.17
CA PRO A 123 19.89 2.14 9.32
C PRO A 123 19.98 0.71 9.89
N LEU A 124 19.58 0.49 11.16
CA LEU A 124 19.62 -0.81 11.82
C LEU A 124 18.32 -1.62 11.70
N ARG A 125 17.26 -1.06 11.11
CA ARG A 125 15.96 -1.72 10.92
C ARG A 125 15.35 -1.32 9.59
N SER A 126 15.95 -1.75 8.48
CA SER A 126 15.30 -1.61 7.18
C SER A 126 13.98 -2.40 7.21
N PRO A 127 12.82 -1.73 7.06
CA PRO A 127 11.55 -2.41 7.11
C PRO A 127 11.38 -3.35 5.91
N VAL A 128 10.83 -4.53 6.16
CA VAL A 128 10.42 -5.48 5.13
C VAL A 128 9.05 -5.04 4.61
N TRP A 129 8.87 -4.99 3.29
CA TRP A 129 7.60 -4.65 2.67
C TRP A 129 7.20 -5.74 1.67
N TYR A 130 5.89 -5.97 1.56
CA TYR A 130 5.34 -6.55 0.34
C TYR A 130 5.39 -5.47 -0.74
N TYR A 131 6.11 -5.76 -1.82
CA TYR A 131 6.23 -4.92 -2.99
C TYR A 131 5.29 -5.45 -4.06
N ILE A 132 4.25 -4.69 -4.38
CA ILE A 132 3.39 -4.97 -5.53
C ILE A 132 4.12 -4.44 -6.76
N HIS A 133 4.60 -5.39 -7.57
CA HIS A 133 5.45 -5.11 -8.71
C HIS A 133 4.65 -4.40 -9.81
N PRO A 134 5.16 -3.30 -10.38
CA PRO A 134 4.46 -2.50 -11.40
C PRO A 134 4.53 -3.15 -12.80
N CYS A 135 4.66 -4.47 -12.90
CA CYS A 135 4.74 -5.14 -14.21
C CYS A 135 3.48 -4.81 -15.04
N ASP A 136 3.69 -4.39 -16.28
CA ASP A 136 2.65 -4.01 -17.24
C ASP A 136 1.77 -2.81 -16.84
N THR A 137 2.24 -1.94 -15.92
CA THR A 137 1.47 -0.76 -15.50
C THR A 137 1.05 0.12 -16.68
N SER A 138 1.93 0.35 -17.66
CA SER A 138 1.60 1.11 -18.88
C SER A 138 0.54 0.43 -19.74
N ALA A 139 0.55 -0.90 -19.85
CA ALA A 139 -0.44 -1.66 -20.60
C ALA A 139 -1.80 -1.71 -19.90
N ILE A 140 -1.81 -1.68 -18.57
CA ILE A 140 -3.04 -1.76 -17.74
C ILE A 140 -3.69 -0.37 -17.58
N VAL A 141 -2.89 0.66 -17.36
CA VAL A 141 -3.36 2.03 -17.09
C VAL A 141 -3.54 2.84 -18.38
N GLY A 142 -2.91 2.43 -19.48
CA GLY A 142 -2.90 3.17 -20.74
C GLY A 142 -1.98 4.40 -20.67
N ASP A 143 -1.14 4.56 -21.69
CA ASP A 143 -0.11 5.60 -21.80
C ASP A 143 -0.36 6.59 -22.96
N ASN A 144 -1.54 6.57 -23.55
CA ASN A 144 -1.96 7.54 -24.56
C ASN A 144 -1.97 8.97 -24.00
N GLU A 145 -1.61 9.95 -24.83
CA GLU A 145 -1.45 11.36 -24.42
C GLU A 145 -2.70 11.94 -23.74
N GLU A 146 -3.89 11.56 -24.21
CA GLU A 146 -5.17 11.97 -23.61
C GLU A 146 -5.34 11.50 -22.17
N ALA A 147 -4.71 10.39 -21.82
CA ALA A 147 -4.87 9.71 -20.55
C ALA A 147 -3.74 10.05 -19.57
N HIS A 148 -2.71 10.80 -19.99
CA HIS A 148 -1.55 11.12 -19.15
C HIS A 148 -1.90 11.95 -17.91
N ASN A 149 -2.87 12.87 -18.02
CA ASN A 149 -3.27 13.78 -16.93
C ASN A 149 -4.00 13.09 -15.76
N ASP A 150 -4.56 11.90 -16.01
CA ASP A 150 -5.29 11.10 -15.01
C ASP A 150 -4.63 9.73 -14.79
N TYR A 151 -3.35 9.61 -15.18
CA TYR A 151 -2.59 8.36 -15.07
C TYR A 151 -2.63 7.82 -13.64
N LEU A 152 -2.33 8.64 -12.65
CA LEU A 152 -2.27 8.18 -11.26
C LEU A 152 -3.66 7.87 -10.69
N SER A 153 -4.71 8.58 -11.11
CA SER A 153 -6.09 8.28 -10.69
C SER A 153 -6.53 6.90 -11.18
N ARG A 154 -6.23 6.58 -12.44
CA ARG A 154 -6.45 5.23 -12.99
C ARG A 154 -5.58 4.18 -12.31
N TRP A 155 -4.32 4.50 -12.04
CA TRP A 155 -3.43 3.61 -11.28
C TRP A 155 -3.98 3.30 -9.89
N PHE A 156 -4.45 4.31 -9.14
CA PHE A 156 -5.08 4.12 -7.83
C PHE A 156 -6.32 3.20 -7.94
N SER A 157 -7.16 3.43 -8.96
CA SER A 157 -8.35 2.60 -9.18
C SER A 157 -8.00 1.12 -9.37
N VAL A 158 -6.94 0.83 -10.11
CA VAL A 158 -6.52 -0.55 -10.41
C VAL A 158 -5.73 -1.19 -9.26
N PHE A 159 -4.72 -0.48 -8.74
CA PHE A 159 -3.73 -1.07 -7.83
C PHE A 159 -4.03 -0.82 -6.36
N LEU A 160 -4.83 0.19 -6.02
CA LEU A 160 -5.18 0.50 -4.63
C LEU A 160 -6.64 0.12 -4.33
N LEU A 161 -7.59 0.70 -5.07
CA LEU A 161 -9.01 0.62 -4.77
C LEU A 161 -9.67 -0.69 -5.20
N ASN A 162 -9.05 -1.46 -6.10
CA ASN A 162 -9.66 -2.71 -6.59
C ASN A 162 -9.82 -3.77 -5.49
N TRP A 163 -8.86 -3.83 -4.56
CA TRP A 163 -8.85 -4.82 -3.47
C TRP A 163 -9.05 -4.19 -2.09
N LEU A 164 -8.84 -2.87 -1.98
CA LEU A 164 -9.30 -2.12 -0.82
C LEU A 164 -10.77 -1.79 -1.01
N GLU A 165 -11.64 -2.31 -0.15
CA GLU A 165 -13.06 -1.94 -0.11
C GLU A 165 -13.28 -0.52 0.43
N ILE A 166 -12.39 0.40 0.06
CA ILE A 166 -12.33 1.79 0.48
C ILE A 166 -12.87 2.64 -0.66
N VAL A 167 -13.80 3.55 -0.35
CA VAL A 167 -14.44 4.46 -1.32
C VAL A 167 -15.18 3.67 -2.43
N ARG A 168 -16.35 3.12 -2.09
CA ARG A 168 -17.36 2.65 -3.07
C ARG A 168 -18.51 3.65 -3.20
#